data_AF-A0A7S1UFS4-F1
#
_entry.id   AF-A0A7S1UFS4-F1
#
_cell.length_a   1.000
_cell.length_b   1.000
_cell.length_c   1.000
_cell.angle_alpha   90.00
_cell.angle_beta   90.00
_cell.angle_gamma   90.00
#
_symmetry.space_group_name_H-M   'P 1'
#
loop_
_entity.id
_entity.type
_entity.pdbx_description
1 polymer ?
#
loop_
_entity_poly.entity_id
_entity_poly.type
_entity_poly.pdbx_seq_one_letter_code
_entity_poly.pdbx_strand_id
1 'polypeptide(L)'
;AGCSRARGRASSMRELREVLAELRGDGSVALAELCAEAAASPSLEALERAAELCWDQLHSGEYKRVPDGYRELYAWAVEQRVRLRRGGLTGEALPEVKKALRDADRALIIAGGLASASLHRLTEELHDTVVSGAAKAGPRWLPRTAD
;
A
#
# COMPACT_ATOMS: atom_id res chain seq x y z
N ALA A 1 -24.72 -6.03 6.51
CA ALA A 1 -23.85 -4.93 6.02
C ALA A 1 -22.72 -5.39 5.06
N GLY A 2 -22.88 -6.46 4.25
CA GLY A 2 -21.78 -7.03 3.44
C GLY A 2 -21.64 -6.53 1.98
N CYS A 3 -22.63 -5.82 1.43
CA CYS A 3 -22.68 -5.48 0.01
C CYS A 3 -21.75 -4.33 -0.44
N SER A 4 -21.31 -3.44 0.44
CA SER A 4 -20.44 -2.30 0.07
C SER A 4 -18.98 -2.72 -0.11
N ARG A 5 -18.44 -3.59 0.77
CA ARG A 5 -17.06 -4.10 0.68
C ARG A 5 -16.83 -5.02 -0.52
N ALA A 6 -17.82 -5.82 -0.91
CA ALA A 6 -17.72 -6.67 -2.09
C ALA A 6 -17.74 -5.85 -3.39
N ARG A 7 -18.60 -4.84 -3.47
CA ARG A 7 -18.66 -3.91 -4.62
C ARG A 7 -17.39 -3.05 -4.76
N GLY A 8 -16.83 -2.57 -3.65
CA GLY A 8 -15.55 -1.86 -3.66
C GLY A 8 -14.39 -2.73 -4.18
N ARG A 9 -14.27 -3.97 -3.68
CA ARG A 9 -13.24 -4.91 -4.16
C ARG A 9 -13.41 -5.30 -5.62
N ALA A 10 -14.65 -5.47 -6.09
CA ALA A 10 -14.91 -5.76 -7.49
C ALA A 10 -14.55 -4.59 -8.42
N SER A 11 -14.75 -3.34 -7.99
CA SER A 11 -14.32 -2.15 -8.74
C SER A 11 -12.80 -2.08 -8.82
N SER A 12 -12.10 -2.22 -7.69
CA SER A 12 -10.62 -2.16 -7.65
C SER A 12 -9.98 -3.29 -8.47
N MET A 13 -10.56 -4.49 -8.49
CA MET A 13 -10.06 -5.58 -9.33
C MET A 13 -10.36 -5.40 -10.81
N ARG A 14 -11.38 -4.62 -11.18
CA ARG A 14 -11.64 -4.26 -12.58
C ARG A 14 -10.65 -3.17 -13.02
N GLU A 15 -10.51 -2.12 -12.24
CA GLU A 15 -9.57 -1.01 -12.48
C GLU A 15 -8.12 -1.53 -12.53
N LEU A 16 -7.74 -2.48 -11.66
CA LEU A 16 -6.43 -3.15 -11.73
C LEU A 16 -6.23 -3.86 -13.07
N ARG A 17 -7.25 -4.58 -13.57
CA ARG A 17 -7.15 -5.27 -14.87
C ARG A 17 -7.00 -4.30 -16.03
N GLU A 18 -7.65 -3.15 -15.97
CA GLU A 18 -7.53 -2.08 -16.97
C GLU A 18 -6.09 -1.54 -16.99
N VAL A 19 -5.52 -1.19 -15.83
CA VAL A 19 -4.12 -0.75 -15.71
C VAL A 19 -3.13 -1.82 -16.21
N LEU A 20 -3.37 -3.09 -15.92
CA LEU A 20 -2.53 -4.20 -16.42
C LEU A 20 -2.64 -4.36 -17.94
N ALA A 21 -3.81 -4.12 -18.53
CA ALA A 21 -3.99 -4.17 -19.98
C ALA A 21 -3.25 -3.02 -20.68
N GLU A 22 -3.31 -1.81 -20.12
CA GLU A 22 -2.57 -0.64 -20.61
C GLU A 22 -1.06 -0.90 -20.60
N LEU A 23 -0.52 -1.38 -19.48
CA LEU A 23 0.91 -1.69 -19.37
C LEU A 23 1.38 -2.77 -20.34
N ARG A 24 0.54 -3.77 -20.64
CA ARG A 24 0.83 -4.75 -21.69
C ARG A 24 0.88 -4.09 -23.06
N GLY A 25 -0.03 -3.15 -23.34
CA GLY A 25 -0.05 -2.35 -24.56
C GLY A 25 1.20 -1.49 -24.73
N ASP A 26 1.73 -0.95 -23.63
CA ASP A 26 2.96 -0.15 -23.58
C ASP A 26 4.24 -0.99 -23.59
N GLY A 27 4.14 -2.32 -23.77
CA GLY A 27 5.30 -3.23 -23.84
C GLY A 27 5.87 -3.64 -22.48
N SER A 28 5.23 -3.26 -21.38
CA SER A 28 5.66 -3.54 -19.99
C SER A 28 5.13 -4.87 -19.48
N VAL A 29 5.15 -5.90 -20.33
CA VAL A 29 4.47 -7.20 -20.14
C VAL A 29 4.96 -7.92 -18.87
N ALA A 30 6.27 -7.93 -18.62
CA ALA A 30 6.84 -8.63 -17.47
C ALA A 30 6.34 -8.07 -16.12
N LEU A 31 6.21 -6.74 -16.01
CA LEU A 31 5.66 -6.11 -14.81
C LEU A 31 4.16 -6.42 -14.67
N ALA A 32 3.42 -6.35 -15.77
CA ALA A 32 2.00 -6.66 -15.76
C ALA A 32 1.73 -8.10 -15.30
N GLU A 33 2.52 -9.08 -15.76
CA GLU A 33 2.39 -10.47 -15.31
C GLU A 33 2.77 -10.63 -13.84
N LEU A 34 3.86 -10.01 -13.37
CA LEU A 34 4.23 -10.03 -11.95
C LEU A 34 3.12 -9.49 -11.05
N CYS A 35 2.51 -8.37 -11.43
CA CYS A 35 1.40 -7.77 -10.68
C CYS A 35 0.12 -8.62 -10.76
N ALA A 36 -0.15 -9.26 -11.91
CA ALA A 36 -1.27 -10.19 -12.05
C ALA A 36 -1.09 -11.44 -11.15
N GLU A 37 0.12 -12.00 -11.10
CA GLU A 37 0.46 -13.11 -10.23
C GLU A 37 0.33 -12.71 -8.76
N ALA A 38 0.87 -11.56 -8.37
CA ALA A 38 0.75 -11.03 -7.01
C ALA A 38 -0.72 -10.74 -6.63
N ALA A 39 -1.59 -10.39 -7.59
CA ALA A 39 -3.01 -10.21 -7.35
C ALA A 39 -3.75 -11.55 -7.15
N ALA A 40 -3.32 -12.61 -7.84
CA ALA A 40 -3.90 -13.94 -7.72
C ALA A 40 -3.43 -14.68 -6.45
N SER A 41 -2.15 -14.55 -6.13
CA SER A 41 -1.49 -15.19 -4.98
C SER A 41 -0.55 -14.19 -4.30
N PRO A 42 -1.08 -13.29 -3.46
CA PRO A 42 -0.29 -12.25 -2.83
C PRO A 42 0.74 -12.80 -1.85
N SER A 43 2.02 -12.61 -2.16
CA SER A 43 3.15 -12.84 -1.25
C SER A 43 3.88 -11.52 -0.98
N LEU A 44 4.55 -11.42 0.17
CA LEU A 44 5.33 -10.23 0.50
C LEU A 44 6.45 -9.99 -0.53
N GLU A 45 7.12 -11.04 -0.95
CA GLU A 45 8.19 -10.99 -1.94
C GLU A 45 7.69 -10.47 -3.30
N ALA A 46 6.58 -11.01 -3.81
CA ALA A 46 6.04 -10.57 -5.10
C ALA A 46 5.57 -9.11 -5.07
N LEU A 47 4.94 -8.69 -3.97
CA LEU A 47 4.47 -7.31 -3.79
C LEU A 47 5.62 -6.32 -3.58
N GLU A 48 6.68 -6.73 -2.88
CA GLU A 48 7.91 -5.94 -2.74
C GLU A 48 8.58 -5.76 -4.09
N ARG A 49 8.74 -6.85 -4.84
CA ARG A 49 9.34 -6.80 -6.18
C ARG A 49 8.53 -5.93 -7.14
N ALA A 50 7.21 -6.04 -7.11
CA ALA A 50 6.32 -5.21 -7.93
C ALA A 50 6.46 -3.72 -7.56
N ALA A 51 6.48 -3.39 -6.26
CA ALA A 51 6.65 -2.02 -5.81
C ALA A 51 8.02 -1.44 -6.18
N GLU A 52 9.10 -2.23 -6.08
CA GLU A 52 10.45 -1.83 -6.49
C GLU A 52 10.52 -1.54 -7.99
N LEU A 53 10.01 -2.44 -8.84
CA LEU A 53 10.02 -2.22 -10.28
C LEU A 53 9.21 -1.00 -10.70
N CYS A 54 8.05 -0.78 -10.07
CA CYS A 54 7.27 0.43 -10.32
C CYS A 54 8.04 1.68 -9.86
N TRP A 55 8.69 1.61 -8.70
CA TRP A 55 9.51 2.70 -8.17
C TRP A 55 10.67 3.04 -9.09
N ASP A 56 11.41 2.03 -9.57
CA ASP A 56 12.52 2.21 -10.50
C ASP A 56 12.05 2.89 -11.79
N GLN A 57 10.90 2.49 -12.33
CA GLN A 57 10.33 3.11 -13.53
C GLN A 57 9.84 4.55 -13.30
N LEU A 58 9.28 4.84 -12.13
CA LEU A 58 8.93 6.21 -11.75
C LEU A 58 10.16 7.13 -11.67
N HIS A 59 11.37 6.58 -11.53
CA HIS A 59 12.62 7.31 -11.36
C HIS A 59 13.62 7.08 -12.51
N SER A 60 13.24 6.38 -13.58
CA SER A 60 14.13 6.04 -14.70
C SER A 60 14.23 7.13 -15.78
N GLY A 61 13.49 8.24 -15.68
CA GLY A 61 13.52 9.32 -16.68
C GLY A 61 12.73 10.58 -16.33
N GLU A 62 12.46 11.42 -17.34
CA GLU A 62 11.64 12.63 -17.19
C GLU A 62 10.25 12.26 -16.65
N TYR A 63 9.92 12.75 -15.45
CA TYR A 63 8.66 12.45 -14.73
C TYR A 63 7.37 12.58 -15.57
N LYS A 64 7.38 13.39 -16.64
CA LYS A 64 6.26 13.60 -17.57
C LYS A 64 6.04 12.46 -18.59
N ARG A 65 6.97 11.50 -18.70
CA ARG A 65 6.90 10.40 -19.67
C ARG A 65 6.56 9.05 -19.04
N VAL A 66 6.45 8.97 -17.71
CA VAL A 66 6.11 7.72 -17.03
C VAL A 66 4.59 7.54 -17.06
N PRO A 67 4.07 6.44 -17.63
CA PRO A 67 2.63 6.16 -17.65
C PRO A 67 2.03 6.13 -16.24
N ASP A 68 0.83 6.67 -16.08
CA ASP A 68 0.14 6.73 -14.79
C ASP A 68 -0.09 5.34 -14.19
N GLY A 69 -0.20 4.29 -15.02
CA GLY A 69 -0.32 2.90 -14.58
C GLY A 69 0.79 2.43 -13.63
N TYR A 70 2.01 2.98 -13.74
CA TYR A 70 3.10 2.67 -12.81
C TYR A 70 2.84 3.23 -11.40
N ARG A 71 2.24 4.42 -11.31
CA ARG A 71 1.85 5.03 -10.03
C ARG A 71 0.74 4.24 -9.36
N GLU A 72 -0.23 3.82 -10.16
CA GLU A 72 -1.36 3.01 -9.68
C GLU A 72 -0.92 1.64 -9.17
N LEU A 73 -0.06 0.95 -9.92
CA LEU A 73 0.48 -0.34 -9.49
C LEU A 73 1.41 -0.22 -8.28
N TYR A 74 2.23 0.84 -8.19
CA TYR A 74 3.03 1.10 -7.00
C TYR A 74 2.14 1.23 -5.77
N ALA A 75 1.12 2.08 -5.85
CA ALA A 75 0.19 2.34 -4.77
C ALA A 75 -0.56 1.08 -4.33
N TRP A 76 -1.05 0.31 -5.31
CA TRP A 76 -1.71 -0.97 -5.08
C TRP A 76 -0.77 -1.98 -4.40
N ALA A 77 0.46 -2.16 -4.89
CA ALA A 77 1.41 -3.13 -4.36
C ALA A 77 1.80 -2.80 -2.90
N VAL A 78 2.03 -1.52 -2.60
CA VAL A 78 2.29 -1.07 -1.23
C VAL A 78 1.07 -1.29 -0.33
N GLU A 79 -0.14 -0.99 -0.80
CA GLU A 79 -1.37 -1.25 -0.04
C GLU A 79 -1.49 -2.73 0.34
N GLN A 80 -1.36 -3.64 -0.64
CA GLN A 80 -1.45 -5.09 -0.39
C GLN A 80 -0.34 -5.56 0.55
N ARG A 81 0.89 -5.06 0.39
CA ARG A 81 2.01 -5.40 1.28
C ARG A 81 1.74 -4.97 2.72
N VAL A 82 1.24 -3.74 2.91
CA VAL A 82 0.89 -3.21 4.23
C VAL A 82 -0.24 -4.03 4.86
N ARG A 83 -1.26 -4.40 4.08
CA ARG A 83 -2.36 -5.27 4.55
C ARG A 83 -1.86 -6.64 4.96
N LEU A 84 -1.00 -7.29 4.18
CA LEU A 84 -0.40 -8.58 4.51
C LEU A 84 0.41 -8.50 5.81
N ARG A 85 1.28 -7.50 5.94
CA ARG A 85 2.07 -7.30 7.16
C ARG A 85 1.16 -7.06 8.37
N ARG A 86 0.12 -6.24 8.21
CA ARG A 86 -0.83 -5.92 9.28
C ARG A 86 -1.66 -7.11 9.74
N GLY A 87 -1.93 -8.09 8.88
CA GLY A 87 -2.54 -9.37 9.28
C GLY A 87 -1.78 -10.07 10.42
N GLY A 88 -0.50 -9.73 10.63
CA GLY A 88 0.33 -10.20 11.75
C GLY A 88 0.78 -9.13 12.75
N LEU A 89 0.32 -7.87 12.65
CA LEU A 89 0.72 -6.80 13.59
C LEU A 89 -0.31 -6.66 14.72
N THR A 90 0.13 -6.89 15.96
CA THR A 90 -0.57 -6.46 17.16
C THR A 90 -0.10 -5.04 17.54
N GLY A 91 -0.88 -4.31 18.33
CA GLY A 91 -0.55 -2.92 18.73
C GLY A 91 0.76 -2.77 19.52
N GLU A 92 1.41 -3.86 19.89
CA GLU A 92 2.70 -3.91 20.60
C GLU A 92 3.90 -3.69 19.64
N ALA A 93 3.73 -3.97 18.34
CA ALA A 93 4.72 -3.76 17.29
C ALA A 93 4.69 -2.30 16.76
N LEU A 94 4.73 -1.32 17.67
CA LEU A 94 4.58 0.10 17.33
C LEU A 94 5.60 0.60 16.27
N PRO A 95 6.89 0.19 16.28
CA PRO A 95 7.84 0.55 15.22
C PRO A 95 7.40 0.07 13.82
N GLU A 96 6.89 -1.15 13.73
CA GLU A 96 6.44 -1.78 12.49
C GLU A 96 5.16 -1.12 11.98
N VAL A 97 4.21 -0.80 12.87
CA VAL A 97 3.00 -0.04 12.53
C VAL A 97 3.38 1.36 12.01
N LYS A 98 4.34 2.05 12.65
CA LYS A 98 4.84 3.36 12.17
C LYS A 98 5.52 3.25 10.80
N LYS A 99 6.25 2.16 10.53
CA LYS A 99 6.84 1.92 9.21
C LYS A 99 5.75 1.69 8.15
N ALA A 100 4.76 0.87 8.47
CA ALA A 100 3.62 0.62 7.61
C ALA A 100 2.82 1.90 7.28
N LEU A 101 2.64 2.78 8.28
CA LEU A 101 2.01 4.08 8.07
C LEU A 101 2.79 4.95 7.09
N ARG A 102 4.12 5.08 7.26
CA ARG A 102 4.96 5.84 6.33
C ARG A 102 4.93 5.28 4.90
N ASP A 103 4.93 3.96 4.76
CA ASP A 103 4.81 3.30 3.46
C ASP A 103 3.45 3.64 2.80
N ALA A 104 2.35 3.57 3.56
CA ALA A 104 1.00 3.89 3.09
C ALA A 104 0.84 5.38 2.72
N ASP A 105 1.38 6.30 3.54
CA ASP A 105 1.36 7.74 3.24
C ASP A 105 2.13 8.07 1.96
N ARG A 106 3.32 7.47 1.79
CA ARG A 106 4.09 7.63 0.55
C ARG A 106 3.33 7.11 -0.65
N ALA A 107 2.73 5.92 -0.53
CA ALA A 107 1.90 5.36 -1.59
C ALA A 107 0.72 6.27 -1.93
N LEU A 108 0.08 6.89 -0.94
CA LEU A 108 -1.02 7.83 -1.15
C LEU A 108 -0.61 9.09 -1.91
N ILE A 109 0.60 9.62 -1.64
CA ILE A 109 1.16 10.78 -2.37
C ILE A 109 1.41 10.44 -3.84
N ILE A 110 1.77 9.19 -4.13
CA ILE A 110 2.12 8.72 -5.47
C ILE A 110 0.87 8.26 -6.23
N ALA A 111 -0.11 7.71 -5.51
CA ALA A 111 -1.30 7.09 -6.06
C ALA A 111 -2.09 8.04 -6.98
N GLY A 112 -2.67 7.44 -8.03
CA GLY A 112 -3.79 8.04 -8.74
C GLY A 112 -5.13 7.60 -8.12
N GLY A 113 -6.07 7.17 -8.94
CA GLY A 113 -7.42 6.76 -8.52
C GLY A 113 -7.54 5.34 -7.95
N LEU A 114 -6.76 4.36 -8.43
CA LEU A 114 -7.00 2.92 -8.22
C LEU A 114 -7.01 2.50 -6.75
N ALA A 115 -6.10 3.05 -5.96
CA ALA A 115 -5.90 2.66 -4.55
C ALA A 115 -6.23 3.78 -3.55
N SER A 116 -6.48 5.01 -4.00
CA SER A 116 -6.51 6.19 -3.13
C SER A 116 -7.53 6.08 -1.99
N ALA A 117 -8.79 5.72 -2.28
CA ALA A 117 -9.82 5.58 -1.25
C ALA A 117 -9.54 4.44 -0.25
N SER A 118 -8.84 3.39 -0.68
CA SER A 118 -8.48 2.25 0.15
C SER A 118 -7.25 2.56 1.01
N LEU A 119 -6.26 3.22 0.43
CA LEU A 119 -5.06 3.74 1.11
C LEU A 119 -5.42 4.79 2.17
N HIS A 120 -6.33 5.72 1.87
CA HIS A 120 -6.81 6.69 2.86
C HIS A 120 -7.32 6.01 4.13
N ARG A 121 -8.23 5.03 3.98
CA ARG A 121 -8.74 4.27 5.13
C ARG A 121 -7.65 3.48 5.83
N LEU A 122 -6.74 2.87 5.07
CA LEU A 122 -5.64 2.09 5.64
C LEU A 122 -4.71 2.98 6.48
N THR A 123 -4.40 4.18 5.98
CA THR A 123 -3.64 5.21 6.69
C THR A 123 -4.35 5.64 7.97
N GLU A 124 -5.65 5.94 7.91
CA GLU A 124 -6.46 6.28 9.10
C GLU A 124 -6.41 5.17 10.17
N GLU A 125 -6.64 3.93 9.77
CA GLU A 125 -6.61 2.79 10.68
C GLU A 125 -5.21 2.56 11.32
N LEU A 126 -4.14 2.78 10.55
CA LEU A 126 -2.76 2.71 11.06
C LEU A 126 -2.46 3.88 12.01
N HIS A 127 -2.95 5.08 11.69
CA HIS A 127 -2.81 6.26 12.54
C HIS A 127 -3.47 6.03 13.89
N ASP A 128 -4.72 5.55 13.91
CA ASP A 128 -5.46 5.24 15.14
C ASP A 128 -4.74 4.19 16.00
N THR A 129 -4.12 3.19 15.35
CA THR A 129 -3.31 2.18 16.03
C THR A 129 -2.08 2.80 16.69
N VAL A 130 -1.38 3.71 16.00
CA VAL A 130 -0.22 4.43 16.56
C VAL A 130 -0.63 5.29 17.76
N VAL A 131 -1.73 6.05 17.64
CA VAL A 131 -2.24 6.92 18.71
C VAL A 131 -2.64 6.09 19.93
N SER A 132 -3.40 5.01 19.72
CA SER A 132 -3.86 4.12 20.80
C SER A 132 -2.71 3.37 21.46
N GLY A 133 -1.71 2.92 20.69
CA GLY A 133 -0.51 2.27 21.22
C GLY A 133 0.37 3.24 22.02
N ALA A 134 0.50 4.48 21.55
CA ALA A 134 1.23 5.54 22.27
C ALA A 134 0.54 5.90 23.59
N ALA A 135 -0.79 5.96 23.63
CA ALA A 135 -1.56 6.19 24.86
C ALA A 135 -1.32 5.09 25.91
N LYS A 136 -1.24 3.82 25.49
CA LYS A 136 -0.93 2.68 26.37
C LYS A 136 0.51 2.69 26.90
N ALA A 137 1.47 3.16 26.09
CA ALA A 137 2.88 3.26 26.50
C ALA A 137 3.14 4.35 27.55
N GLY A 138 2.19 5.27 27.74
CA GLY A 138 2.31 6.41 28.64
C GLY A 138 3.24 7.51 28.11
N PRO A 139 3.19 8.74 28.67
CA PRO A 139 4.06 9.82 28.24
C PRO A 139 5.52 9.49 28.56
N ARG A 140 6.35 9.35 27.52
CA ARG A 140 7.80 9.06 27.69
C ARG A 140 8.59 10.24 28.30
N TRP A 141 7.97 11.41 28.39
CA TRP A 141 8.56 12.68 28.84
C TRP A 141 8.26 13.03 30.29
N LEU A 142 7.38 12.27 30.97
CA LEU A 142 7.19 12.43 32.40
C LEU A 142 8.23 11.54 33.11
N PRO A 143 9.04 12.09 34.03
CA PRO A 143 9.92 11.25 34.84
C PRO A 143 9.04 10.21 35.54
N ARG A 144 9.44 8.93 35.47
CA ARG A 144 8.83 7.89 36.30
C ARG A 144 9.10 8.29 37.74
N THR A 145 8.08 8.76 38.45
CA THR A 145 8.16 8.93 39.89
C THR A 145 8.38 7.54 40.46
N ALA A 146 9.57 7.33 41.03
CA ALA A 146 9.86 6.11 41.77
C ALA A 146 9.05 6.18 43.08
N ASP A 147 8.19 5.19 43.29
CA ASP A 147 7.65 4.86 44.61
C ASP A 147 8.67 3.98 45.35
#